data_AF-A0A3D2M8G3-F1
#
_entry.id   AF-A0A3D2M8G3-F1
#
_cell.length_a   1.000
_cell.length_b   1.000
_cell.length_c   1.000
_cell.angle_alpha   90.00
_cell.angle_beta   90.00
_cell.angle_gamma   90.00
#
_symmetry.space_group_name_H-M   'P 1'
#
loop_
_entity.id
_entity.type
_entity.pdbx_description
1 polymer ?
#
loop_
_entity_poly.entity_id
_entity_poly.type
_entity_poly.pdbx_seq_one_letter_code
_entity_poly.pdbx_strand_id
1 'polypeptide(L)'
;MPYAQGVNQNTYIKPEGVDGALDPAVAWIPLRLISNSLSQTVEELESDEMLPGRHMAESRSGVSSVAGDLEAELTYGTFDILLEAAFHGTWTGDVLTTGSVRRKFAVLKQNEDIGRSQIYRGCEVGTVTIDCPLQSKIGITFSLIGTKEEAYVVDPAETFAEPTDTVMMTTFEGSLFEGGTGLNHATALSITL
;
A
#
# COMPACT_ATOMS: atom_id res chain seq x y z
N MET A 1 -17.72 1.15 -17.73
CA MET A 1 -17.06 2.28 -18.44
C MET A 1 -15.57 2.05 -18.34
N PRO A 2 -14.85 1.75 -19.44
CA PRO A 2 -13.40 1.54 -19.38
C PRO A 2 -12.76 2.91 -19.15
N TYR A 3 -12.11 3.09 -17.99
CA TYR A 3 -11.52 4.37 -17.61
C TYR A 3 -10.03 4.35 -17.90
N ALA A 4 -9.51 5.40 -18.54
CA ALA A 4 -8.10 5.54 -18.82
C ALA A 4 -7.32 5.66 -17.50
N GLN A 5 -6.43 4.70 -17.26
CA GLN A 5 -5.46 4.70 -16.17
C GLN A 5 -4.14 5.26 -16.73
N GLY A 6 -3.53 6.24 -16.06
CA GLY A 6 -2.08 6.34 -16.06
C GLY A 6 -1.38 7.65 -16.43
N VAL A 7 -1.91 8.85 -16.18
CA VAL A 7 -1.08 10.07 -16.33
C VAL A 7 -0.94 10.92 -15.06
N ASN A 8 -1.99 11.19 -14.26
CA ASN A 8 -1.82 11.89 -12.97
C ASN A 8 -2.59 11.20 -11.83
N GLN A 9 -2.12 10.02 -11.43
CA GLN A 9 -2.64 9.31 -10.26
C GLN A 9 -1.63 9.34 -9.12
N ASN A 10 -1.88 10.20 -8.13
CA ASN A 10 -1.02 10.32 -6.95
C ASN A 10 -1.58 9.46 -5.82
N THR A 11 -0.70 8.77 -5.11
CA THR A 11 -1.07 7.96 -3.93
C THR A 11 -0.46 8.58 -2.69
N TYR A 12 -1.25 8.73 -1.64
CA TYR A 12 -0.81 9.21 -0.34
C TYR A 12 -1.24 8.25 0.75
N ILE A 13 -0.55 8.28 1.88
CA ILE A 13 -0.87 7.49 3.07
C ILE A 13 -0.91 8.36 4.32
N LYS A 14 -1.80 8.04 5.25
CA LYS A 14 -1.89 8.69 6.55
C LYS A 14 -2.20 7.64 7.63
N PRO A 15 -1.57 7.71 8.82
CA PRO A 15 -1.97 6.89 9.96
C PRO A 15 -3.44 7.08 10.31
N GLU A 16 -4.13 5.99 10.61
CA GLU A 16 -5.52 6.01 11.03
C GLU A 16 -5.62 5.74 12.53
N GLY A 17 -6.32 6.63 13.23
CA GLY A 17 -6.54 6.56 14.67
C GLY A 17 -7.67 5.59 15.05
N VAL A 18 -8.08 5.67 16.33
CA VAL A 18 -9.21 4.90 16.85
C VAL A 18 -10.48 5.19 16.02
N ASP A 19 -11.26 4.15 15.73
CA ASP A 19 -12.50 4.21 14.95
C ASP A 19 -12.39 4.81 13.54
N GLY A 20 -11.19 4.86 12.97
CA GLY A 20 -11.00 5.35 11.61
C GLY A 20 -10.73 6.85 11.50
N ALA A 21 -10.46 7.52 12.63
CA ALA A 21 -10.22 8.96 12.67
C ALA A 21 -8.93 9.34 11.94
N LEU A 22 -9.00 10.37 11.09
CA LEU A 22 -7.83 10.99 10.45
C LEU A 22 -7.52 12.29 11.19
N ASP A 23 -6.30 12.42 11.68
CA ASP A 23 -5.84 13.67 12.28
C ASP A 23 -5.54 14.69 11.16
N PRO A 24 -6.24 15.83 11.09
CA PRO A 24 -5.97 16.85 10.09
C PRO A 24 -4.61 17.55 10.29
N ALA A 25 -4.06 17.52 11.51
CA ALA A 25 -2.74 18.10 11.80
C ALA A 25 -1.58 17.25 11.24
N VAL A 26 -1.84 15.96 10.96
CA VAL A 26 -0.87 15.07 10.32
C VAL A 26 -1.01 15.21 8.81
N ALA A 27 0.10 15.53 8.14
CA ALA A 27 0.11 15.65 6.69
C ALA A 27 -0.05 14.27 6.01
N TRP A 28 -0.67 14.26 4.84
CA TRP A 28 -0.68 13.12 3.93
C TRP A 28 0.73 12.88 3.38
N ILE A 29 1.24 11.66 3.53
CA ILE A 29 2.60 11.30 3.07
C ILE A 29 2.50 10.76 1.63
N PRO A 30 3.18 11.37 0.64
CA PRO A 30 3.17 10.89 -0.73
C PRO A 30 3.94 9.57 -0.87
N LEU A 31 3.37 8.63 -1.61
CA LEU A 31 4.01 7.36 -1.98
C LEU A 31 4.41 7.39 -3.46
N ARG A 32 5.70 7.18 -3.73
CA ARG A 32 6.26 7.17 -5.08
C ARG A 32 6.16 5.76 -5.69
N LEU A 33 4.96 5.42 -6.13
CA LEU A 33 4.63 4.08 -6.61
C LEU A 33 4.79 3.94 -8.13
N ILE A 34 5.14 2.75 -8.57
CA ILE A 34 4.99 2.31 -9.97
C ILE A 34 3.52 1.97 -10.23
N SER A 35 2.90 1.24 -9.31
CA SER A 35 1.51 0.80 -9.43
C SER A 35 0.80 0.79 -8.07
N ASN A 36 -0.51 1.06 -8.10
CA ASN A 36 -1.41 0.95 -6.96
C ASN A 36 -2.65 0.19 -7.43
N SER A 37 -2.77 -1.06 -7.00
CA SER A 37 -3.83 -1.99 -7.39
C SER A 37 -4.91 -2.18 -6.32
N LEU A 38 -4.90 -1.37 -5.25
CA LEU A 38 -5.93 -1.40 -4.21
C LEU A 38 -7.32 -1.26 -4.83
N SER A 39 -8.21 -2.17 -4.47
CA SER A 39 -9.61 -2.17 -4.92
C SER A 39 -10.52 -2.82 -3.90
N GLN A 40 -11.75 -2.31 -3.80
CA GLN A 40 -12.79 -2.98 -3.02
C GLN A 40 -13.43 -4.13 -3.81
N THR A 41 -13.50 -5.30 -3.18
CA THR A 41 -14.34 -6.41 -3.62
C THR A 41 -15.52 -6.56 -2.66
N VAL A 42 -16.71 -6.83 -3.21
CA VAL A 42 -17.92 -7.10 -2.44
C VAL A 42 -18.32 -8.54 -2.71
N GLU A 43 -18.49 -9.34 -1.66
CA GLU A 43 -18.99 -10.70 -1.81
C GLU A 43 -20.46 -10.67 -2.22
N GLU A 44 -20.86 -11.56 -3.13
CA GLU A 44 -22.25 -11.69 -3.57
C GLU A 44 -22.83 -12.98 -2.96
N LEU A 45 -23.92 -12.82 -2.21
CA LEU A 45 -24.68 -13.93 -1.65
C LEU A 45 -25.79 -14.26 -2.64
N GLU A 46 -25.58 -15.31 -3.42
CA GLU A 46 -26.58 -15.83 -4.33
C GLU A 46 -27.57 -16.73 -3.58
N SER A 47 -28.82 -16.71 -4.01
CA SER A 47 -29.85 -17.60 -3.47
C SER A 47 -29.90 -18.89 -4.28
N ASP A 48 -29.75 -20.03 -3.60
CA ASP A 48 -29.92 -21.37 -4.18
C ASP A 48 -31.41 -21.76 -4.35
N GLU A 49 -32.33 -20.83 -4.12
CA GLU A 49 -33.76 -21.09 -4.24
C GLU A 49 -34.17 -21.35 -5.70
N MET A 50 -34.77 -22.52 -5.93
CA MET A 50 -35.33 -22.88 -7.22
C MET A 50 -36.63 -22.10 -7.47
N LEU A 51 -36.53 -20.99 -8.21
CA LEU A 51 -37.69 -20.23 -8.63
C LEU A 51 -38.45 -20.93 -9.77
N PRO A 52 -39.80 -20.92 -9.76
CA PRO A 52 -40.58 -21.39 -10.90
C PRO A 52 -40.43 -20.42 -12.09
N GLY A 53 -39.58 -20.77 -13.04
CA GLY A 53 -39.30 -19.97 -14.23
C GLY A 53 -37.90 -20.26 -14.80
N ARG A 54 -37.47 -19.48 -15.79
CA ARG A 54 -36.07 -19.52 -16.31
C ARG A 54 -35.21 -18.40 -15.73
N HIS A 55 -35.55 -17.92 -14.54
CA HIS A 55 -34.87 -16.80 -13.90
C HIS A 55 -34.07 -17.29 -12.70
N MET A 56 -32.91 -16.67 -12.49
CA MET A 56 -32.13 -16.87 -11.27
C MET A 56 -32.74 -16.05 -10.13
N ALA A 57 -32.56 -16.52 -8.91
CA ALA A 57 -33.02 -15.81 -7.72
C ALA A 57 -32.21 -14.54 -7.47
N GLU A 58 -32.83 -13.60 -6.77
CA GLU A 58 -32.20 -12.33 -6.43
C GLU A 58 -30.98 -12.56 -5.54
N SER A 59 -29.85 -11.99 -5.92
CA SER A 59 -28.63 -11.99 -5.12
C SER A 59 -28.60 -10.77 -4.19
N ARG A 60 -27.84 -10.88 -3.10
CA ARG A 60 -27.63 -9.79 -2.15
C ARG A 60 -26.15 -9.52 -1.96
N SER A 61 -25.77 -8.25 -1.84
CA SER A 61 -24.41 -7.87 -1.49
C SER A 61 -24.10 -8.25 -0.03
N GLY A 62 -23.00 -8.97 0.17
CA GLY A 62 -22.45 -9.37 1.44
C GLY A 62 -21.40 -8.39 1.96
N VAL A 63 -20.38 -8.90 2.65
CA VAL A 63 -19.31 -8.10 3.24
C VAL A 63 -18.39 -7.57 2.14
N SER A 64 -17.96 -6.31 2.28
CA SER A 64 -16.94 -5.72 1.44
C SER A 64 -15.57 -5.80 2.10
N SER A 65 -14.53 -5.99 1.31
CA SER A 65 -13.13 -5.88 1.75
C SER A 65 -12.31 -5.17 0.70
N VAL A 66 -11.21 -4.55 1.12
CA VAL A 66 -10.23 -3.96 0.21
C VAL A 66 -8.98 -4.82 0.23
N ALA A 67 -8.42 -5.10 -0.94
CA ALA A 67 -7.12 -5.74 -1.07
C ALA A 67 -6.39 -5.21 -2.30
N GLY A 68 -5.07 -5.36 -2.29
CA GLY A 68 -4.22 -5.05 -3.42
C GLY A 68 -2.80 -4.71 -2.98
N ASP A 69 -1.99 -4.36 -3.97
CA ASP A 69 -0.57 -4.15 -3.81
C ASP A 69 -0.18 -2.70 -4.13
N LEU A 70 0.79 -2.21 -3.38
CA LEU A 70 1.54 -1.00 -3.67
C LEU A 70 2.93 -1.42 -4.13
N GLU A 71 3.20 -1.25 -5.42
CA GLU A 71 4.46 -1.61 -6.05
C GLU A 71 5.32 -0.36 -6.27
N ALA A 72 6.59 -0.42 -5.91
CA ALA A 72 7.50 0.69 -6.05
C ALA A 72 8.96 0.27 -6.30
N GLU A 73 9.77 1.27 -6.66
CA GLU A 73 11.22 1.17 -6.59
C GLU A 73 11.68 1.66 -5.23
N LEU A 74 12.53 0.89 -4.55
CA LEU A 74 12.99 1.25 -3.22
C LEU A 74 13.79 2.56 -3.28
N THR A 75 13.36 3.54 -2.48
CA THR A 75 13.99 4.85 -2.32
C THR A 75 14.14 5.12 -0.83
N TYR A 76 15.20 5.84 -0.45
CA TYR A 76 15.50 6.09 0.96
C TYR A 76 14.41 6.97 1.62
N GLY A 77 13.86 6.52 2.74
CA GLY A 77 12.91 7.28 3.56
C GLY A 77 11.45 7.22 3.09
N THR A 78 11.19 7.00 1.79
CA THR A 78 9.83 7.07 1.22
C THR A 78 8.87 6.05 1.84
N PHE A 79 9.35 4.84 2.10
CA PHE A 79 8.53 3.70 2.50
C PHE A 79 8.70 3.31 3.97
N ASP A 80 9.37 4.14 4.77
CA ASP A 80 9.70 3.82 6.16
C ASP A 80 8.46 3.49 6.98
N ILE A 81 7.36 4.21 6.78
CA ILE A 81 6.08 3.98 7.48
C ILE A 81 5.46 2.62 7.14
N LEU A 82 5.59 2.16 5.90
CA LEU A 82 5.10 0.85 5.45
C LEU A 82 6.04 -0.27 5.91
N LEU A 83 7.34 -0.02 5.96
CA LEU A 83 8.32 -0.93 6.56
C LEU A 83 8.09 -1.09 8.06
N GLU A 84 7.86 0.00 8.81
CA GLU A 84 7.48 -0.09 10.24
C GLU A 84 6.24 -0.93 10.45
N ALA A 85 5.26 -0.78 9.56
CA ALA A 85 4.02 -1.54 9.61
C ALA A 85 4.24 -3.03 9.35
N ALA A 86 5.00 -3.37 8.30
CA ALA A 86 5.29 -4.75 7.91
C ALA A 86 6.05 -5.50 9.02
N PHE A 87 7.04 -4.86 9.64
CA PHE A 87 7.82 -5.46 10.73
C PHE A 87 7.14 -5.33 12.09
N HIS A 88 5.99 -4.66 12.19
CA HIS A 88 5.35 -4.30 13.46
C HIS A 88 6.30 -3.60 14.46
N GLY A 89 7.35 -2.96 13.93
CA GLY A 89 8.46 -2.37 14.66
C GLY A 89 8.43 -0.85 14.62
N THR A 90 9.43 -0.19 15.18
CA THR A 90 9.60 1.27 15.10
C THR A 90 11.05 1.58 14.76
N TRP A 91 11.30 2.49 13.82
CA TRP A 91 12.65 2.93 13.50
C TRP A 91 13.27 3.63 14.69
N THR A 92 14.49 3.24 15.06
CA THR A 92 15.27 3.93 16.10
C THR A 92 16.73 3.99 15.65
N GLY A 93 17.21 5.19 15.33
CA GLY A 93 18.59 5.40 14.86
C GLY A 93 18.93 4.58 13.61
N ASP A 94 18.07 4.65 12.58
CA ASP A 94 18.19 3.89 11.31
C ASP A 94 18.16 2.36 11.46
N VAL A 95 17.66 1.86 12.59
CA VAL A 95 17.46 0.43 12.84
C VAL A 95 15.97 0.14 12.99
N LEU A 96 15.46 -0.79 12.18
CA LEU A 96 14.12 -1.37 12.33
C LEU A 96 14.25 -2.79 12.86
N THR A 97 13.62 -3.05 14.00
CA THR A 97 13.53 -4.39 14.60
C THR A 97 12.08 -4.85 14.61
N THR A 98 11.86 -6.14 14.39
CA THR A 98 10.52 -6.74 14.45
C THR A 98 9.89 -6.50 15.83
N GLY A 99 8.64 -6.05 15.83
CA GLY A 99 7.86 -5.79 17.05
C GLY A 99 6.48 -6.45 17.01
N SER A 100 5.53 -5.83 17.72
CA SER A 100 4.14 -6.30 17.84
C SER A 100 3.11 -5.20 17.65
N VAL A 101 3.53 -3.99 17.26
CA VAL A 101 2.64 -2.84 17.09
C VAL A 101 1.96 -2.92 15.73
N ARG A 102 0.66 -3.22 15.74
CA ARG A 102 -0.19 -3.14 14.55
C ARG A 102 -0.54 -1.68 14.27
N ARG A 103 -0.42 -1.29 13.00
CA ARG A 103 -0.71 0.07 12.52
C ARG A 103 -1.73 -0.02 11.39
N LYS A 104 -2.70 0.87 11.44
CA LYS A 104 -3.73 1.04 10.41
C LYS A 104 -3.49 2.35 9.67
N PHE A 105 -3.80 2.34 8.39
CA PHE A 105 -3.62 3.49 7.53
C PHE A 105 -4.87 3.75 6.70
N ALA A 106 -5.04 5.02 6.36
CA ALA A 106 -5.80 5.41 5.19
C ALA A 106 -4.85 5.60 4.01
N VAL A 107 -5.20 5.02 2.87
CA VAL A 107 -4.50 5.21 1.60
C VAL A 107 -5.41 6.02 0.68
N LEU A 108 -4.95 7.17 0.23
CA LEU A 108 -5.67 8.07 -0.66
C LEU A 108 -5.12 7.94 -2.06
N LYS A 109 -6.00 7.70 -3.02
CA LYS A 109 -5.71 7.68 -4.46
C LYS A 109 -6.38 8.88 -5.10
N GLN A 110 -5.59 9.84 -5.57
CA GLN A 110 -6.07 11.07 -6.19
C GLN A 110 -5.85 11.02 -7.69
N ASN A 111 -6.91 11.26 -8.45
CA ASN A 111 -6.88 11.45 -9.89
C ASN A 111 -7.06 12.95 -10.15
N GLU A 112 -5.94 13.67 -10.23
CA GLU A 112 -5.93 15.13 -10.34
C GLU A 112 -6.59 15.62 -11.63
N ASP A 113 -6.43 14.87 -12.72
CA ASP A 113 -7.01 15.19 -14.04
C ASP A 113 -8.53 15.39 -13.99
N ILE A 114 -9.21 14.71 -13.06
CA ILE A 114 -10.68 14.71 -12.95
C ILE A 114 -11.17 15.22 -11.60
N GLY A 115 -10.26 15.64 -10.71
CA GLY A 115 -10.56 16.09 -9.37
C GLY A 115 -11.31 15.06 -8.51
N ARG A 116 -11.09 13.75 -8.73
CA ARG A 116 -11.70 12.70 -7.92
C ARG A 116 -10.66 12.03 -7.05
N SER A 117 -11.02 11.81 -5.80
CA SER A 117 -10.19 11.08 -4.84
C SER A 117 -10.98 9.91 -4.25
N GLN A 118 -10.31 8.78 -4.09
CA GLN A 118 -10.81 7.59 -3.42
C GLN A 118 -9.92 7.32 -2.21
N ILE A 119 -10.52 7.00 -1.07
CA ILE A 119 -9.80 6.63 0.15
C ILE A 119 -10.10 5.17 0.49
N TYR A 120 -9.04 4.42 0.76
CA TYR A 120 -9.08 3.07 1.31
C TYR A 120 -8.77 3.16 2.80
N ARG A 121 -9.63 2.60 3.64
CA ARG A 121 -9.56 2.74 5.11
C ARG A 121 -9.27 1.43 5.80
N GLY A 122 -8.71 1.52 7.00
CA GLY A 122 -8.34 0.38 7.83
C GLY A 122 -7.29 -0.49 7.18
N CYS A 123 -6.46 0.08 6.31
CA CYS A 123 -5.44 -0.66 5.59
C CYS A 123 -4.31 -1.07 6.55
N GLU A 124 -4.07 -2.37 6.64
CA GLU A 124 -2.91 -2.95 7.32
C GLU A 124 -2.00 -3.60 6.26
N VAL A 125 -0.69 -3.53 6.48
CA VAL A 125 0.28 -4.23 5.62
C VAL A 125 0.25 -5.71 6.02
N GLY A 126 -0.05 -6.58 5.05
CA GLY A 126 -0.08 -8.02 5.24
C GLY A 126 1.26 -8.69 4.94
N THR A 127 1.90 -8.30 3.83
CA THR A 127 3.17 -8.87 3.39
C THR A 127 4.02 -7.80 2.71
N VAL A 128 5.33 -7.87 2.89
CA VAL A 128 6.30 -7.10 2.12
C VAL A 128 7.22 -8.02 1.35
N THR A 129 7.39 -7.75 0.06
CA THR A 129 8.37 -8.42 -0.80
C THR A 129 9.39 -7.40 -1.27
N ILE A 130 10.68 -7.71 -1.09
CA ILE A 130 11.80 -6.90 -1.57
C ILE A 130 12.60 -7.75 -2.54
N ASP A 131 12.68 -7.28 -3.78
CA ASP A 131 13.37 -7.96 -4.86
C ASP A 131 14.61 -7.16 -5.29
N CYS A 132 15.76 -7.81 -5.15
CA CYS A 132 17.08 -7.28 -5.48
C CYS A 132 17.70 -8.12 -6.63
N PRO A 133 17.25 -7.94 -7.88
CA PRO A 133 17.84 -8.61 -9.04
C PRO A 133 19.24 -8.07 -9.39
N LEU A 134 20.05 -8.87 -10.11
CA LEU A 134 21.39 -8.48 -10.53
C LEU A 134 21.38 -7.25 -11.46
N GLN A 135 22.26 -6.28 -11.21
CA GLN A 135 22.49 -5.12 -12.08
C GLN A 135 21.19 -4.36 -12.42
N SER A 136 20.28 -4.26 -11.46
CA SER A 136 18.97 -3.67 -11.67
C SER A 136 18.52 -2.92 -10.41
N LYS A 137 17.40 -2.21 -10.55
CA LYS A 137 16.72 -1.49 -9.48
C LYS A 137 16.16 -2.46 -8.44
N ILE A 138 16.13 -2.03 -7.19
CA ILE A 138 15.49 -2.77 -6.11
C ILE A 138 13.98 -2.49 -6.15
N GLY A 139 13.20 -3.55 -6.32
CA GLY A 139 11.75 -3.51 -6.24
C GLY A 139 11.27 -3.74 -4.81
N ILE A 140 10.19 -3.05 -4.43
CA ILE A 140 9.49 -3.30 -3.17
C ILE A 140 7.99 -3.32 -3.41
N THR A 141 7.33 -4.35 -2.89
CA THR A 141 5.89 -4.55 -3.03
C THR A 141 5.30 -4.76 -1.64
N PHE A 142 4.29 -3.95 -1.32
CA PHE A 142 3.50 -4.10 -0.10
C PHE A 142 2.10 -4.59 -0.45
N SER A 143 1.72 -5.76 0.06
CA SER A 143 0.34 -6.23 -0.01
C SER A 143 -0.44 -5.67 1.18
N LEU A 144 -1.51 -4.94 0.89
CA LEU A 144 -2.36 -4.31 1.90
C LEU A 144 -3.75 -4.95 1.90
N ILE A 145 -4.32 -5.07 3.10
CA ILE A 145 -5.71 -5.47 3.31
C ILE A 145 -6.39 -4.35 4.08
N GLY A 146 -7.52 -3.89 3.56
CA GLY A 146 -8.32 -2.81 4.13
C GLY A 146 -9.78 -3.21 4.31
N THR A 147 -10.54 -2.29 4.90
CA THR A 147 -11.93 -2.52 5.30
C THR A 147 -12.94 -1.99 4.30
N LYS A 148 -12.70 -0.81 3.74
CA LYS A 148 -13.62 -0.15 2.81
C LYS A 148 -12.91 0.86 1.92
N GLU A 149 -13.51 1.06 0.76
CA GLU A 149 -13.22 2.11 -0.20
C GLU A 149 -14.41 3.10 -0.22
N GLU A 150 -14.11 4.39 -0.21
CA GLU A 150 -15.14 5.43 -0.37
C GLU A 150 -14.60 6.62 -1.16
N ALA A 151 -15.50 7.41 -1.75
CA ALA A 151 -15.12 8.69 -2.33
C ALA A 151 -14.67 9.63 -1.21
N TYR A 152 -13.58 10.34 -1.42
CA TYR A 152 -13.02 11.25 -0.43
C TYR A 152 -12.99 12.68 -0.94
N VAL A 153 -13.39 13.60 -0.07
CA VAL A 153 -13.23 15.04 -0.26
C VAL A 153 -12.21 15.48 0.78
N VAL A 154 -11.07 15.96 0.28
CA VAL A 154 -10.00 16.46 1.13
C VAL A 154 -10.50 17.69 1.88
N ASP A 155 -10.33 17.71 3.19
CA ASP A 155 -10.67 18.87 4.02
C ASP A 155 -9.64 19.99 3.76
N PRO A 156 -10.05 21.26 3.57
CA PRO A 156 -9.12 22.37 3.42
C PRO A 156 -8.09 22.54 4.54
N ALA A 157 -8.32 21.97 5.73
CA ALA A 157 -7.39 21.96 6.84
C ALA A 157 -6.28 20.90 6.71
N GLU A 158 -6.46 19.89 5.86
CA GLU A 158 -5.44 18.87 5.63
C GLU A 158 -4.34 19.37 4.70
N THR A 159 -3.11 18.94 4.98
CA THR A 159 -1.93 19.25 4.17
C THR A 159 -1.33 17.98 3.56
N PHE A 160 -0.61 18.14 2.46
CA PHE A 160 0.18 17.10 1.82
C PHE A 160 1.67 17.40 2.04
N ALA A 161 2.43 16.39 2.43
CA ALA A 161 3.88 16.50 2.48
C ALA A 161 4.47 16.48 1.07
N GLU A 162 5.65 17.08 0.90
CA GLU A 162 6.37 17.02 -0.35
C GLU A 162 6.97 15.61 -0.59
N PRO A 163 6.97 15.11 -1.84
CA PRO A 163 7.66 13.88 -2.16
C PRO A 163 9.15 13.95 -1.84
N THR A 164 9.74 12.82 -1.45
CA THR A 164 11.20 12.69 -1.31
C THR A 164 11.91 12.86 -2.66
N ASP A 165 13.07 13.49 -2.68
CA ASP A 165 13.90 13.67 -3.89
C ASP A 165 15.01 12.60 -4.05
N THR A 166 15.00 11.57 -3.21
CA THR A 166 16.04 10.53 -3.23
C THR A 166 15.96 9.67 -4.49
N VAL A 167 17.11 9.31 -5.03
CA VAL A 167 17.22 8.39 -6.18
C VAL A 167 16.89 6.96 -5.79
N MET A 168 16.49 6.15 -6.78
CA MET A 168 16.21 4.73 -6.61
C MET A 168 17.46 3.96 -6.21
N MET A 169 17.29 2.99 -5.31
CA MET A 169 18.36 2.09 -4.91
C MET A 169 18.58 1.02 -5.97
N THR A 170 19.86 0.68 -6.20
CA THR A 170 20.25 -0.37 -7.14
C THR A 170 21.13 -1.39 -6.45
N THR A 171 21.15 -2.61 -6.99
CA THR A 171 22.03 -3.67 -6.47
C THR A 171 23.51 -3.48 -6.82
N PHE A 172 23.85 -2.45 -7.61
CA PHE A 172 25.23 -2.16 -8.00
C PHE A 172 26.06 -1.57 -6.85
N GLU A 173 25.42 -0.81 -5.96
CA GLU A 173 26.07 -0.05 -4.88
C GLU A 173 25.90 -0.74 -3.51
N GLY A 174 25.32 -1.95 -3.49
CA GLY A 174 24.99 -2.68 -2.27
C GLY A 174 25.99 -3.77 -1.92
N SER A 175 26.09 -4.08 -0.63
CA SER A 175 26.83 -5.23 -0.10
C SER A 175 25.93 -6.04 0.82
N LEU A 176 25.87 -7.36 0.64
CA LEU A 176 25.10 -8.27 1.48
C LEU A 176 26.00 -8.93 2.53
N PHE A 177 25.60 -8.88 3.79
CA PHE A 177 26.29 -9.56 4.88
C PHE A 177 25.33 -10.51 5.61
N GLU A 178 25.79 -11.71 5.90
CA GLU A 178 25.11 -12.65 6.82
C GLU A 178 25.99 -12.84 8.05
N GLY A 179 25.48 -12.47 9.23
CA GLY A 179 26.24 -12.55 10.48
C GLY A 179 27.57 -11.78 10.47
N GLY A 180 27.65 -10.71 9.66
CA GLY A 180 28.88 -9.92 9.47
C GLY A 180 29.87 -10.46 8.42
N THR A 181 29.57 -11.60 7.77
CA THR A 181 30.37 -12.14 6.66
C THR A 181 29.78 -11.72 5.32
N GLY A 182 30.60 -11.17 4.42
CA GLY A 182 30.16 -10.71 3.11
C GLY A 182 29.79 -11.85 2.16
N LEU A 183 28.58 -11.82 1.60
CA LEU A 183 28.05 -12.77 0.64
C LEU A 183 28.34 -12.32 -0.80
N ASN A 184 29.62 -12.27 -1.18
CA ASN A 184 30.10 -11.71 -2.45
C ASN A 184 29.71 -12.51 -3.72
N HIS A 185 29.11 -13.70 -3.55
CA HIS A 185 28.65 -14.56 -4.65
C HIS A 185 27.14 -14.49 -4.88
N ALA A 186 26.40 -13.71 -4.07
CA ALA A 186 24.96 -13.55 -4.26
C ALA A 186 24.69 -12.80 -5.57
N THR A 187 23.92 -13.44 -6.47
CA THR A 187 23.53 -12.86 -7.76
C THR A 187 22.14 -12.25 -7.74
N ALA A 188 21.31 -12.59 -6.74
CA ALA A 188 20.04 -11.97 -6.46
C ALA A 188 19.67 -12.20 -5.00
N LEU A 189 18.81 -11.34 -4.46
CA LEU A 189 18.18 -11.52 -3.16
C LEU A 189 16.68 -11.23 -3.31
N SER A 190 15.83 -12.11 -2.82
CA SER A 190 14.40 -11.87 -2.68
C SER A 190 14.00 -12.19 -1.24
N ILE A 191 13.33 -11.24 -0.59
CA ILE A 191 12.87 -11.37 0.79
C ILE A 191 11.36 -11.19 0.77
N THR A 192 10.63 -12.12 1.36
CA THR A 192 9.19 -11.99 1.62
C THR A 192 8.95 -12.17 3.11
N LEU A 193 8.23 -11.24 3.72
CA LEU A 193 7.89 -11.23 5.15
C LEU A 193 6.39 -11.03 5.35
#